data_AF-A0ABD0NK41-F1
#
_entry.id   AF-A0ABD0NK41-F1
#
_cell.length_a   1.000
_cell.length_b   1.000
_cell.length_c   1.000
_cell.angle_alpha   90.00
_cell.angle_beta   90.00
_cell.angle_gamma   90.00
#
_symmetry.space_group_name_H-M   'P 1'
#
loop_
_entity.id
_entity.type
_entity.pdbx_description
1 polymer ?
#
loop_
_entity_poly.entity_id
_entity_poly.type
_entity_poly.pdbx_seq_one_letter_code
_entity_poly.pdbx_strand_id
1 'polypeptide(L)'
;MQNGEAMSPDAQDSRGAPGDEESQGAVPSAPPLPQEPPACPRPKLVFHTQLAHGSPTGRIHGFTNVRELYAKIAEVFNISASE
;
A
#
# COMPACT_ATOMS: atom_id res chain seq x y z
N MET A 1 -56.47 -38.83 3.80
CA MET A 1 -55.84 -38.21 4.97
C MET A 1 -54.89 -37.13 4.47
N GLN A 2 -55.42 -35.92 4.29
CA GLN A 2 -54.69 -34.65 4.23
C GLN A 2 -54.79 -34.11 5.68
N ASN A 3 -53.96 -33.26 6.27
CA ASN A 3 -53.12 -32.13 5.91
C ASN A 3 -52.43 -31.77 7.26
N GLY A 4 -51.18 -31.35 7.36
CA GLY A 4 -50.61 -30.19 6.67
C GLY A 4 -50.63 -28.99 7.61
N GLU A 5 -49.47 -28.75 8.27
CA GLU A 5 -48.79 -27.46 8.56
C GLU A 5 -49.59 -26.35 9.28
N ALA A 6 -49.10 -25.54 10.21
CA ALA A 6 -47.77 -25.19 10.72
C ALA A 6 -47.97 -24.45 12.07
N MET A 7 -46.89 -24.22 12.81
CA MET A 7 -46.64 -23.00 13.61
C MET A 7 -45.27 -23.15 14.31
N SER A 8 -44.34 -22.26 13.98
CA SER A 8 -43.22 -21.89 14.86
C SER A 8 -43.73 -21.04 16.02
N PRO A 9 -42.96 -20.89 17.10
CA PRO A 9 -42.34 -19.58 17.32
C PRO A 9 -40.93 -19.61 17.97
N ASP A 10 -40.17 -18.54 17.73
CA ASP A 10 -38.91 -18.18 18.40
C ASP A 10 -39.04 -17.98 19.92
N ALA A 11 -38.00 -18.36 20.69
CA ALA A 11 -37.12 -17.42 21.42
C ALA A 11 -36.25 -18.07 22.53
N GLN A 12 -34.93 -17.89 22.38
CA GLN A 12 -33.92 -17.46 23.36
C GLN A 12 -33.38 -18.33 24.52
N ASP A 13 -32.03 -18.36 24.53
CA ASP A 13 -31.08 -18.08 25.64
C ASP A 13 -30.21 -19.26 26.12
N SER A 14 -28.90 -19.18 25.85
CA SER A 14 -27.84 -19.16 26.90
C SER A 14 -26.45 -19.51 26.34
N ARG A 15 -25.57 -18.50 26.42
CA ARG A 15 -24.10 -18.49 26.60
C ARG A 15 -23.31 -19.82 26.57
N GLY A 16 -22.22 -19.80 25.81
CA GLY A 16 -20.99 -20.55 26.12
C GLY A 16 -20.13 -20.89 24.89
N ALA A 17 -19.06 -20.15 24.65
CA ALA A 17 -17.85 -20.68 23.98
C ALA A 17 -16.88 -21.19 25.08
N PRO A 18 -15.77 -21.91 24.79
CA PRO A 18 -15.27 -22.46 23.53
C PRO A 18 -14.99 -23.98 23.61
N GLY A 19 -14.69 -24.62 22.48
CA GLY A 19 -14.18 -25.99 22.43
C GLY A 19 -13.25 -26.12 21.24
N ASP A 20 -11.96 -26.00 21.49
CA ASP A 20 -10.88 -26.31 20.57
C ASP A 20 -10.94 -27.80 20.20
N GLU A 21 -11.23 -28.12 18.94
CA GLU A 21 -10.91 -29.45 18.40
C GLU A 21 -10.44 -29.35 16.94
N GLU A 22 -9.12 -29.38 16.85
CA GLU A 22 -8.24 -29.76 15.75
C GLU A 22 -8.93 -30.55 14.62
N SER A 23 -9.08 -29.93 13.45
CA SER A 23 -9.25 -30.65 12.19
C SER A 23 -8.21 -30.16 11.20
N GLN A 24 -7.20 -31.02 11.01
CA GLN A 24 -6.13 -30.90 10.03
C GLN A 24 -6.73 -30.82 8.62
N GLY A 25 -7.06 -29.61 8.17
CA GLY A 25 -7.30 -29.30 6.77
C GLY A 25 -5.96 -28.98 6.11
N ALA A 26 -5.37 -29.96 5.43
CA ALA A 26 -4.19 -29.77 4.60
C ALA A 26 -4.46 -28.67 3.56
N VAL A 27 -3.86 -27.50 3.73
CA VAL A 27 -3.82 -26.47 2.69
C VAL A 27 -2.95 -26.98 1.54
N PRO A 28 -3.44 -27.07 0.29
CA PRO A 28 -2.56 -27.34 -0.83
C PRO A 28 -1.60 -26.15 -0.96
N SER A 29 -0.30 -26.42 -0.80
CA SER A 29 0.76 -25.43 -0.93
C SER A 29 0.75 -24.89 -2.36
N ALA A 30 0.44 -23.61 -2.51
CA ALA A 30 0.49 -22.93 -3.81
C ALA A 30 1.94 -22.99 -4.36
N PRO A 31 2.13 -23.23 -5.67
CA PRO A 31 3.46 -23.25 -6.26
C PRO A 31 4.18 -21.91 -6.04
N PRO A 32 5.50 -21.91 -5.80
CA PRO A 32 6.26 -20.70 -5.58
C PRO A 32 6.16 -19.82 -6.83
N LEU A 33 5.75 -18.56 -6.62
CA LEU A 33 5.72 -17.54 -7.67
C LEU A 33 7.14 -17.39 -8.25
N PRO A 34 7.28 -17.19 -9.57
CA PRO A 34 8.58 -16.88 -10.18
C PRO A 34 9.26 -15.74 -9.42
N GLN A 35 10.49 -16.00 -8.96
CA GLN A 35 11.31 -14.98 -8.31
C GLN A 35 11.51 -13.82 -9.28
N GLU A 36 11.09 -12.63 -8.89
CA GLU A 36 11.21 -11.43 -9.72
C GLU A 36 12.72 -11.21 -10.00
N PRO A 37 13.14 -11.10 -11.27
CA PRO A 37 14.54 -10.92 -11.59
C PRO A 37 15.08 -9.67 -10.90
N PRO A 38 16.34 -9.67 -10.43
CA PRO A 38 16.91 -8.54 -9.71
C PRO A 38 16.78 -7.29 -10.58
N ALA A 39 15.99 -6.32 -10.11
CA ALA A 39 15.79 -5.07 -10.81
C ALA A 39 17.15 -4.40 -11.01
N CYS A 40 17.64 -4.38 -12.25
CA CYS A 40 18.86 -3.65 -12.59
C CYS A 40 18.68 -2.19 -12.14
N PRO A 41 19.58 -1.63 -11.31
CA PRO A 41 19.41 -0.29 -10.79
C PRO A 41 19.45 0.69 -11.96
N ARG A 42 18.33 1.36 -12.21
CA ARG A 42 18.25 2.41 -13.23
C ARG A 42 19.28 3.51 -12.91
N PRO A 43 20.02 4.04 -13.90
CA PRO A 43 20.94 5.14 -13.68
C PRO A 43 20.19 6.35 -13.10
N LYS A 44 20.77 6.97 -12.07
CA LYS A 44 20.18 8.14 -11.39
C LYS A 44 20.35 9.38 -12.24
N LEU A 45 19.24 9.98 -12.69
CA LEU A 45 19.28 11.30 -13.32
C LEU A 45 19.47 12.38 -12.25
N VAL A 46 20.58 13.12 -12.37
CA VAL A 46 20.92 14.24 -11.49
C VAL A 46 20.94 15.52 -12.30
N PHE A 47 20.26 16.55 -11.81
CA PHE A 47 20.17 17.85 -12.45
C PHE A 47 20.76 18.93 -11.55
N HIS A 48 21.26 19.99 -12.17
CA HIS A 48 21.73 21.19 -11.49
C HIS A 48 20.69 22.31 -11.65
N THR A 49 20.45 23.09 -10.60
CA THR A 49 19.43 24.14 -10.58
C THR A 49 19.94 25.39 -9.87
N GLN A 50 19.42 26.55 -10.24
CA GLN A 50 19.69 27.87 -9.64
C GLN A 50 18.39 28.68 -9.65
N LEU A 51 18.22 29.56 -8.67
CA LEU A 51 17.10 30.49 -8.62
C LEU A 51 17.32 31.63 -9.61
N ALA A 52 16.24 32.11 -10.24
CA ALA A 52 16.30 33.13 -11.28
C ALA A 52 16.84 34.49 -10.79
N HIS A 53 16.68 34.80 -9.50
CA HIS A 53 17.21 36.01 -8.87
C HIS A 53 18.69 35.88 -8.46
N GLY A 54 19.33 34.75 -8.77
CA GLY A 54 20.71 34.43 -8.43
C GLY A 54 20.82 33.65 -7.13
N SER A 55 21.33 32.42 -7.21
CA SER A 55 21.67 31.59 -6.05
C SER A 55 22.84 30.64 -6.39
N PRO A 56 23.50 30.04 -5.38
CA PRO A 56 24.42 28.93 -5.60
C PRO A 56 23.76 27.77 -6.34
N THR A 57 24.55 26.95 -7.03
CA THR A 57 24.00 25.81 -7.78
C THR A 57 23.60 24.66 -6.84
N GLY A 58 22.33 24.30 -6.87
CA GLY A 58 21.77 23.13 -6.20
C GLY A 58 21.84 21.87 -7.07
N ARG A 59 21.79 20.69 -6.44
CA ARG A 59 21.70 19.39 -7.12
C ARG A 59 20.43 18.68 -6.70
N ILE A 60 19.63 18.23 -7.66
CA ILE A 60 18.35 17.56 -7.44
C ILE A 60 18.28 16.26 -8.23
N HIS A 61 17.55 15.27 -7.72
CA HIS A 61 17.27 14.00 -8.39
C HIS A 61 16.03 13.33 -7.78
N GLY A 62 15.53 12.28 -8.44
CA GLY A 62 14.46 11.44 -7.89
C GLY A 62 13.06 12.05 -7.98
N PHE A 63 12.78 12.81 -9.04
CA PHE A 63 11.45 13.31 -9.36
C PHE A 63 10.96 12.68 -10.67
N THR A 64 9.65 12.52 -10.79
CA THR A 64 8.97 11.92 -11.96
C THR A 64 7.98 12.89 -12.62
N ASN A 65 7.66 13.98 -11.94
CA ASN A 65 6.72 15.00 -12.40
C ASN A 65 7.16 16.40 -11.94
N VAL A 66 6.45 17.41 -12.43
CA VAL A 66 6.78 18.83 -12.20
C VAL A 66 6.53 19.25 -10.74
N ARG A 67 5.55 18.65 -10.05
CA ARG A 67 5.29 18.95 -8.62
C ARG A 67 6.45 18.49 -7.75
N GLU A 68 6.93 17.27 -7.98
CA GLU A 68 8.10 16.71 -7.29
C GLU A 68 9.38 17.48 -7.63
N LEU A 69 9.52 17.94 -8.87
CA LEU A 69 10.62 18.80 -9.27
C LEU A 69 10.66 20.08 -8.41
N TYR A 70 9.55 20.81 -8.29
CA TYR A 70 9.50 22.01 -7.47
C TYR A 70 9.74 21.71 -5.98
N ALA A 71 9.21 20.60 -5.47
CA ALA A 71 9.51 20.17 -4.11
C ALA A 71 11.01 19.91 -3.88
N LYS A 72 11.71 19.29 -4.85
CA LYS A 72 13.15 19.05 -4.77
C LYS A 72 13.97 20.33 -4.86
N ILE A 73 13.54 21.31 -5.66
CA ILE A 73 14.16 22.63 -5.71
C ILE A 73 13.97 23.35 -4.37
N ALA A 74 12.75 23.34 -3.85
CA ALA A 74 12.40 23.99 -2.59
C ALA A 74 13.19 23.42 -1.40
N GLU A 75 13.40 22.10 -1.36
CA GLU A 75 14.23 21.40 -0.38
C GLU A 75 15.69 21.91 -0.40
N VAL A 76 16.29 22.06 -1.59
CA VAL A 76 17.68 22.48 -1.72
C VAL A 76 17.89 23.95 -1.41
N PHE A 77 16.92 24.81 -1.74
CA PHE A 77 16.98 26.25 -1.49
C PHE A 77 16.29 26.69 -0.20
N ASN A 78 15.74 25.74 0.56
CA ASN A 78 15.08 25.96 1.84
C ASN A 78 13.93 26.99 1.77
N ILE A 79 13.17 26.96 0.67
CA ILE A 79 12.02 27.82 0.37
C ILE A 79 10.71 27.03 0.44
N SER A 80 9.57 27.72 0.32
CA SER A 80 8.27 27.05 0.24
C SER A 80 8.04 26.49 -1.16
N ALA A 81 7.51 25.26 -1.26
CA ALA A 81 7.18 24.66 -2.57
C ALA A 81 5.98 25.33 -3.29
N SER A 82 5.28 26.25 -2.61
CA SER A 82 4.18 27.05 -3.15
C SER A 82 4.59 28.48 -3.53
N GLU A 83 5.88 28.80 -3.43
CA GLU A 83 6.42 30.10 -3.86
C GLU A 83 6.30 30.31 -5.37
#